data_AF-A0A954HLG2-F1
#
_entry.id   AF-A0A954HLG2-F1
#
_cell.length_a   1.000
_cell.length_b   1.000
_cell.length_c   1.000
_cell.angle_alpha   90.00
_cell.angle_beta   90.00
_cell.angle_gamma   90.00
#
_symmetry.space_group_name_H-M   'P 1'
#
loop_
_entity.id
_entity.type
_entity.pdbx_description
1 polymer ?
#
loop_
_entity_poly.entity_id
_entity_poly.type
_entity_poly.pdbx_seq_one_letter_code
_entity_poly.pdbx_strand_id
1 'polypeptide(L)'
;ITLMFVTSDWHLIIPALGCGFGHALLFPCIVSLGSGDFPPEHRATGTTVVLASIDLGTVLTAPMLGYLIDNFGFRIMFCVSSSLILTFAVIYAVLKYTAADEEMLAG
;
A
#
# COMPACT_ATOMS: atom_id res chain seq x y z
N ILE A 1 -5.72 -0.57 -14.61
CA ILE A 1 -6.19 -0.97 -15.96
C ILE A 1 -7.73 -0.92 -16.08
N THR A 2 -8.49 -1.27 -15.04
CA THR A 2 -9.97 -1.21 -15.01
C THR A 2 -10.59 0.19 -15.08
N LEU A 3 -9.86 1.25 -14.72
CA LEU A 3 -10.34 2.64 -14.78
C LEU A 3 -10.46 3.23 -16.20
N MET A 4 -9.95 2.53 -17.22
CA MET A 4 -9.94 3.01 -18.61
C MET A 4 -11.27 2.77 -19.35
N PHE A 5 -12.19 1.99 -18.76
CA PHE A 5 -13.51 1.60 -19.31
C PHE A 5 -14.72 2.16 -18.53
N VAL A 6 -14.50 3.17 -17.67
CA VAL A 6 -15.57 3.79 -16.87
C VAL A 6 -16.26 4.87 -17.71
N THR A 7 -17.41 4.53 -18.28
CA THR A 7 -18.39 5.47 -18.84
C THR A 7 -19.61 5.66 -17.92
N SER A 8 -19.61 5.04 -16.73
CA SER A 8 -20.70 5.15 -15.72
C SER A 8 -20.18 4.96 -14.28
N ASP A 9 -20.72 5.73 -13.34
CA ASP A 9 -20.30 5.81 -11.93
C ASP A 9 -20.26 4.46 -11.19
N TRP A 10 -21.06 3.50 -11.63
CA TRP A 10 -21.15 2.14 -11.07
C TRP A 10 -19.85 1.35 -11.14
N HIS A 11 -18.99 1.60 -12.14
CA HIS A 11 -17.71 0.90 -12.27
C HIS A 11 -16.66 1.32 -11.23
N LEU A 12 -16.90 2.38 -10.45
CA LEU A 12 -16.02 2.80 -9.37
C LEU A 12 -16.20 1.98 -8.08
N ILE A 13 -17.34 1.29 -7.93
CA ILE A 13 -17.66 0.53 -6.71
C ILE A 13 -16.74 -0.67 -6.54
N ILE A 14 -16.47 -1.42 -7.61
CA ILE A 14 -15.58 -2.61 -7.56
C ILE A 14 -14.16 -2.23 -7.10
N PRO A 15 -13.47 -1.26 -7.73
CA PRO A 15 -12.15 -0.84 -7.27
C PRO A 15 -12.20 -0.16 -5.89
N ALA A 16 -13.27 0.57 -5.54
CA ALA A 16 -13.43 1.16 -4.21
C ALA A 16 -13.55 0.09 -3.11
N LEU A 17 -14.33 -0.97 -3.35
CA LEU A 17 -14.44 -2.10 -2.43
C LEU A 17 -13.11 -2.83 -2.31
N GLY A 18 -12.45 -3.15 -3.43
CA GLY A 18 -11.13 -3.81 -3.41
C GLY A 18 -10.08 -2.98 -2.66
N CYS A 19 -10.04 -1.67 -2.89
CA CYS A 19 -9.14 -0.76 -2.19
C CYS A 19 -9.48 -0.68 -0.69
N GLY A 20 -10.75 -0.52 -0.35
CA GLY A 20 -11.21 -0.44 1.05
C GLY A 20 -10.92 -1.71 1.85
N PHE A 21 -11.21 -2.88 1.29
CA PHE A 21 -10.88 -4.16 1.92
C PHE A 21 -9.37 -4.37 2.06
N GLY A 22 -8.61 -4.05 1.01
CA GLY A 22 -7.15 -4.12 1.05
C GLY A 22 -6.57 -3.23 2.14
N HIS A 23 -7.03 -1.98 2.24
CA HIS A 23 -6.58 -1.04 3.26
C HIS A 23 -6.94 -1.51 4.68
N ALA A 24 -8.17 -2.00 4.90
CA ALA A 24 -8.62 -2.49 6.19
C ALA A 24 -7.80 -3.67 6.74
N LEU A 25 -7.26 -4.52 5.84
CA LEU A 25 -6.40 -5.64 6.21
C LEU A 25 -4.93 -5.23 6.34
N LEU A 26 -4.43 -4.42 5.40
CA LEU A 26 -3.03 -4.00 5.38
C LEU A 26 -2.67 -3.11 6.57
N PHE A 27 -3.56 -2.21 6.98
CA PHE A 27 -3.30 -1.28 8.07
C PHE A 27 -2.92 -1.98 9.39
N PRO A 28 -3.75 -2.91 9.95
CA PRO A 28 -3.36 -3.64 11.17
C PRO A 28 -2.18 -4.59 10.96
N CYS A 29 -2.01 -5.18 9.76
CA CYS A 29 -0.86 -6.04 9.46
C CYS A 29 0.47 -5.25 9.50
N ILE A 30 0.54 -4.09 8.85
CA ILE A 30 1.74 -3.25 8.84
C ILE A 30 2.07 -2.75 10.24
N VAL A 31 1.06 -2.32 11.00
CA VAL A 31 1.25 -1.89 12.39
C VAL A 31 1.72 -3.04 13.27
N SER A 32 1.16 -4.24 13.13
CA SER A 32 1.57 -5.41 13.89
C SER A 32 2.98 -5.88 13.54
N LEU A 33 3.35 -5.88 12.25
CA LEU A 33 4.70 -6.24 11.81
C LEU A 33 5.72 -5.20 12.29
N GLY A 34 5.47 -3.91 12.09
CA GLY A 34 6.41 -2.85 12.46
C GLY A 34 6.54 -2.62 13.97
N SER A 35 5.53 -2.95 14.77
CA SER A 35 5.60 -2.91 16.24
C SER A 35 6.04 -4.23 16.88
N GLY A 36 6.04 -5.33 16.12
CA GLY A 36 6.39 -6.67 16.60
C GLY A 36 7.86 -6.82 16.99
N ASP A 37 8.75 -6.12 16.28
CA ASP A 37 10.20 -6.14 16.53
C ASP A 37 10.61 -5.31 17.76
N PHE A 38 9.69 -4.55 18.38
CA PHE A 38 9.98 -3.75 19.56
C PHE A 38 9.75 -4.52 20.88
N PRO A 39 10.59 -4.31 21.90
CA PRO A 39 10.39 -4.89 23.23
C PRO A 39 9.00 -4.55 23.80
N PRO A 40 8.38 -5.43 24.61
CA PRO A 40 7.01 -5.25 25.13
C PRO A 40 6.77 -3.88 25.78
N GLU A 41 7.79 -3.35 26.45
CA GLU A 41 7.78 -2.05 27.15
C GLU A 41 7.73 -0.84 26.21
N HIS A 42 8.12 -0.99 24.93
CA HIS A 42 8.21 0.09 23.95
C HIS A 42 7.30 -0.12 22.73
N ARG A 43 6.38 -1.10 22.75
CA ARG A 43 5.46 -1.39 21.64
C ARG A 43 4.57 -0.21 21.25
N ALA A 44 4.19 0.63 22.21
CA ALA A 44 3.46 1.86 21.95
C ALA A 44 4.30 2.86 21.13
N THR A 45 5.59 2.98 21.44
CA THR A 45 6.54 3.81 20.69
C THR A 45 6.74 3.26 19.27
N GLY A 46 6.91 1.93 19.13
CA GLY A 46 7.03 1.28 17.82
C GLY A 46 5.80 1.52 16.94
N THR A 47 4.59 1.36 17.50
CA THR A 47 3.33 1.67 16.80
C THR A 47 3.27 3.12 16.35
N THR A 48 3.67 4.06 17.20
CA THR A 48 3.68 5.50 16.89
C THR A 48 4.64 5.82 15.75
N VAL A 49 5.82 5.19 15.71
CA VAL A 49 6.80 5.37 14.62
C VAL A 49 6.24 4.84 13.29
N VAL A 50 5.55 3.70 13.30
CA VAL A 50 4.91 3.14 12.11
C VAL A 50 3.80 4.07 11.60
N LEU A 51 2.94 4.56 12.49
CA LEU A 51 1.88 5.51 12.14
C LEU A 51 2.44 6.82 11.59
N ALA A 52 3.46 7.39 12.23
CA ALA A 52 4.14 8.58 11.74
C ALA A 52 4.73 8.37 10.33
N SER A 53 5.25 7.18 10.05
CA SER A 53 5.76 6.83 8.71
C SER A 53 4.64 6.77 7.66
N ILE A 54 3.46 6.24 8.01
CA ILE A 54 2.28 6.23 7.15
C ILE A 54 1.80 7.65 6.85
N ASP A 55 1.73 8.50 7.88
CA ASP A 55 1.31 9.90 7.72
C ASP A 55 2.29 10.68 6.85
N LEU A 56 3.60 10.51 7.04
CA LEU A 56 4.62 11.11 6.19
C LEU A 56 4.50 10.66 4.74
N GLY A 57 4.28 9.37 4.50
CA GLY A 57 4.05 8.86 3.14
C GLY A 57 2.83 9.51 2.49
N THR A 58 1.75 9.70 3.25
CA THR A 58 0.51 10.33 2.77
C THR A 58 0.74 11.81 2.44
N VAL A 59 1.44 12.54 3.31
CA VAL A 59 1.78 13.96 3.12
C VAL A 59 2.69 14.16 1.89
N LEU A 60 3.64 13.27 1.65
CA LEU A 60 4.52 13.34 0.48
C LEU A 60 3.79 12.96 -0.81
N THR A 61 2.89 11.98 -0.74
CA THR A 61 2.19 11.46 -1.93
C THR A 61 1.12 12.43 -2.41
N ALA A 62 0.42 13.13 -1.52
CA ALA A 62 -0.63 14.10 -1.88
C ALA A 62 -0.19 15.18 -2.91
N PRO A 63 0.89 15.95 -2.69
CA PRO A 63 1.36 16.93 -3.67
C PRO A 63 1.93 16.27 -4.93
N MET A 64 2.53 15.08 -4.81
CA MET A 64 3.08 14.35 -5.94
C MET A 64 1.99 13.89 -6.92
N LEU A 65 0.88 13.38 -6.37
CA LEU A 65 -0.33 13.03 -7.15
C LEU A 65 -1.01 14.28 -7.71
N GLY A 66 -1.10 15.36 -6.94
CA GLY A 66 -1.63 16.65 -7.40
C GLY A 66 -0.88 17.18 -8.62
N TYR A 67 0.45 17.21 -8.55
CA TYR A 67 1.29 17.61 -9.68
C TYR A 67 1.09 16.72 -10.92
N LEU A 68 0.91 15.41 -10.72
CA LEU A 68 0.69 14.46 -11.80
C LEU A 68 -0.68 14.67 -12.47
N ILE A 69 -1.71 15.02 -11.69
CA ILE A 69 -3.05 15.35 -12.18
C ILE A 69 -3.01 16.66 -12.99
N ASP A 70 -2.34 17.70 -12.47
CA ASP A 70 -2.29 19.02 -13.12
C ASP A 70 -1.60 18.97 -14.49
N ASN A 71 -0.59 18.12 -14.67
CA ASN A 71 0.19 18.04 -15.91
C ASN A 71 -0.34 16.99 -16.91
N PHE A 72 -0.86 15.85 -16.44
CA PHE A 72 -1.18 14.70 -17.29
C PHE A 72 -2.63 14.22 -17.16
N GLY A 73 -3.42 14.85 -16.30
CA GLY A 73 -4.81 14.51 -16.03
C GLY A 73 -4.98 13.22 -15.21
N PHE A 74 -6.20 12.99 -14.75
CA PHE A 74 -6.57 11.85 -13.89
C PHE A 74 -6.25 10.48 -14.49
N ARG A 75 -6.28 10.36 -15.82
CA ARG A 75 -6.16 9.07 -16.51
C ARG A 75 -4.77 8.44 -16.37
N ILE A 76 -3.72 9.26 -16.49
CA ILE A 76 -2.33 8.84 -16.31
C ILE A 76 -2.06 8.59 -14.83
N MET A 77 -2.57 9.45 -13.94
CA MET A 77 -2.41 9.31 -12.49
C MET A 77 -2.93 7.95 -11.98
N PHE A 78 -4.13 7.54 -12.38
CA PHE A 78 -4.65 6.23 -12.00
C PHE A 78 -3.84 5.05 -12.55
N CYS A 79 -3.29 5.19 -13.76
CA CYS A 79 -2.44 4.16 -14.35
C CYS A 79 -1.12 4.02 -13.58
N VAL A 80 -0.48 5.14 -13.27
CA VAL A 80 0.75 5.19 -12.48
C VAL A 80 0.52 4.63 -11.07
N SER A 81 -0.52 5.06 -10.37
CA SER A 81 -0.83 4.55 -9.02
C SER A 81 -1.12 3.04 -9.02
N SER A 82 -1.86 2.54 -10.02
CA SER A 82 -2.14 1.11 -10.15
C SER A 82 -0.85 0.30 -10.39
N SER A 83 0.00 0.75 -11.31
CA SER A 83 1.27 0.09 -11.63
C SER A 83 2.25 0.13 -10.47
N LEU A 84 2.26 1.22 -9.71
CA LEU A 84 3.10 1.38 -8.53
C LEU A 84 2.68 0.37 -7.45
N ILE A 85 1.39 0.33 -7.10
CA ILE A 85 0.85 -0.64 -6.13
C ILE A 85 1.12 -2.07 -6.58
N LEU A 86 0.92 -2.38 -7.86
CA LEU A 86 1.20 -3.72 -8.39
C LEU A 86 2.69 -4.07 -8.25
N THR A 87 3.59 -3.15 -8.58
CA THR A 87 5.03 -3.34 -8.42
C THR A 87 5.40 -3.60 -6.96
N PHE A 88 4.89 -2.82 -6.02
CA PHE A 88 5.12 -3.04 -4.58
C PHE A 88 4.56 -4.37 -4.11
N ALA A 89 3.36 -4.75 -4.56
CA ALA A 89 2.76 -6.03 -4.24
C ALA A 89 3.59 -7.21 -4.77
N VAL A 90 4.12 -7.11 -5.99
CA VAL A 90 5.00 -8.11 -6.59
C VAL A 90 6.31 -8.19 -5.83
N ILE A 91 6.95 -7.05 -5.52
CA ILE A 91 8.19 -7.03 -4.74
C ILE A 91 7.96 -7.67 -3.37
N TYR A 92 6.90 -7.29 -2.65
CA TYR A 92 6.57 -7.88 -1.35
C TYR A 92 6.30 -9.39 -1.46
N ALA A 93 5.55 -9.82 -2.48
CA ALA A 93 5.31 -11.23 -2.73
C ALA A 93 6.63 -11.97 -2.97
N VAL A 94 7.50 -11.47 -3.84
CA VAL A 94 8.81 -12.08 -4.15
C VAL A 94 9.69 -12.15 -2.91
N LEU A 95 9.82 -11.06 -2.14
CA LEU A 95 10.60 -11.05 -0.90
C LEU A 95 10.04 -12.07 0.11
N LYS A 96 8.72 -12.17 0.25
CA LYS A 96 8.08 -13.16 1.10
C LYS A 96 8.32 -14.59 0.60
N TYR A 97 8.22 -14.85 -0.70
CA TYR A 97 8.49 -16.16 -1.29
C TYR A 97 9.96 -16.56 -1.11
N THR A 98 10.91 -15.63 -1.27
CA THR A 98 12.34 -15.89 -1.03
C THR A 98 12.63 -16.18 0.45
N ALA A 99 12.02 -15.42 1.38
CA ALA A 99 12.19 -15.66 2.81
C ALA A 99 11.53 -16.98 3.26
N ALA A 100 10.40 -17.37 2.65
CA ALA A 100 9.73 -18.64 2.93
C ALA A 100 10.54 -19.86 2.45
N ASP A 101 11.29 -19.72 1.35
CA ASP A 101 12.19 -20.77 0.87
C ASP A 101 13.39 -20.98 1.82
N GLU A 102 13.94 -19.90 2.41
CA GLU A 102 15.03 -20.01 3.38
C GLU A 102 14.61 -20.71 4.68
N GLU A 103 13.41 -20.44 5.21
CA GLU A 103 12.90 -21.14 6.39
C GLU A 103 12.61 -22.63 6.12
N MET A 104 12.17 -22.99 4.92
CA MET A 104 11.89 -24.40 4.56
C MET A 104 13.17 -25.22 4.34
N LEU A 105 14.27 -24.57 3.92
CA LEU A 105 15.58 -25.20 3.74
C LEU A 105 16.42 -25.28 5.02
N ALA A 106 16.08 -24.49 6.05
CA ALA A 106 16.77 -24.44 7.34
C ALA A 106 16.13 -25.31 8.46
N GLY A 107 14.99 -25.95 8.18
CA GLY A 107 14.32 -26.91 9.08
C GLY A 107 14.63 -28.36 8.76
#